data_AF-I5BUJ1-F1
#
_entry.id   AF-I5BUJ1-F1
#
_cell.length_a   1.000
_cell.length_b   1.000
_cell.length_c   1.000
_cell.angle_alpha   90.00
_cell.angle_beta   90.00
_cell.angle_gamma   90.00
#
_symmetry.space_group_name_H-M   'P 1'
#
loop_
_entity.id
_entity.type
_entity.pdbx_description
1 polymer ?
#
loop_
_entity_poly.entity_id
_entity_poly.type
_entity_poly.pdbx_seq_one_letter_code
_entity_poly.pdbx_strand_id
1 'polypeptide(L)'
;MQVAVREFYERTGTRVALANILALGHDAEHLMTQKLGGHGDEHETSLILALDESRVRKDKLVCDYGNQLDAPKTVFYWPTTFNGDPESGVDYSATGIRGDATLATKEKGEASLKASVSDVVDGLRALFPDAVGKPGDAS
;
A
#
# COMPACT_ATOMS: atom_id res chain seq x y z
N MET A 1 14.60 7.66 -7.82
CA MET A 1 14.72 6.26 -8.28
C MET A 1 14.81 6.14 -9.80
N GLN A 2 13.93 6.78 -10.58
CA GLN A 2 13.94 6.69 -12.06
C GLN A 2 15.27 7.10 -12.71
N VAL A 3 15.90 8.17 -12.24
CA VAL A 3 17.24 8.60 -12.72
C VAL A 3 18.28 7.51 -12.48
N ALA A 4 18.29 6.90 -11.29
CA ALA A 4 19.27 5.86 -10.93
C ALA A 4 19.13 4.60 -11.81
N VAL A 5 17.91 4.12 -12.08
CA VAL A 5 17.73 2.95 -12.96
C VAL A 5 18.01 3.26 -14.43
N ARG A 6 17.79 4.51 -14.87
CA ARG A 6 18.21 4.95 -16.21
C ARG A 6 19.72 4.96 -16.34
N GLU A 7 20.44 5.55 -15.40
CA GLU A 7 21.91 5.57 -15.39
C GLU A 7 22.50 4.15 -15.30
N PHE A 8 21.88 3.27 -14.51
CA PHE A 8 22.25 1.86 -14.47
C PHE A 8 22.10 1.19 -15.83
N TYR A 9 20.98 1.43 -16.54
CA TYR A 9 20.74 0.89 -17.88
C TYR A 9 21.76 1.44 -18.89
N GLU A 10 22.04 2.74 -18.88
CA GLU A 10 23.03 3.37 -19.77
C GLU A 10 24.44 2.75 -19.61
N ARG A 11 24.81 2.38 -18.39
CA ARG A 11 26.13 1.81 -18.08
C ARG A 11 26.23 0.31 -18.35
N THR A 12 25.15 -0.45 -18.20
CA THR A 12 25.18 -1.92 -18.17
C THR A 12 24.45 -2.58 -19.33
N GLY A 13 23.62 -1.84 -20.07
CA GLY A 13 22.68 -2.39 -21.04
C GLY A 13 21.55 -3.23 -20.42
N THR A 14 21.49 -3.34 -19.09
CA THR A 14 20.50 -4.15 -18.37
C THR A 14 19.33 -3.30 -17.91
N ARG A 15 18.11 -3.69 -18.30
CA ARG A 15 16.87 -3.01 -17.86
C ARG A 15 16.43 -3.53 -16.51
N VAL A 16 15.99 -2.62 -15.63
CA VAL A 16 15.43 -2.93 -14.31
C VAL A 16 14.02 -2.38 -14.24
N ALA A 17 13.04 -3.27 -14.03
CA ALA A 17 11.65 -2.88 -13.83
C ALA A 17 11.44 -2.42 -12.37
N LEU A 18 10.64 -1.37 -12.18
CA LEU A 18 10.26 -0.85 -10.86
C LEU A 18 8.74 -0.90 -10.73
N ALA A 19 8.24 -1.56 -9.68
CA ALA A 19 6.83 -1.48 -9.31
C ALA A 19 6.64 -0.38 -8.25
N ASN A 20 5.59 0.43 -8.41
CA ASN A 20 5.16 1.38 -7.39
C ASN A 20 4.11 0.71 -6.50
N ILE A 21 4.43 0.46 -5.23
CA ILE A 21 3.51 -0.20 -4.30
C ILE A 21 2.18 0.54 -4.14
N LEU A 22 2.19 1.88 -4.26
CA LEU A 22 0.97 2.70 -4.19
C LEU A 22 0.05 2.54 -5.39
N ALA A 23 0.52 1.92 -6.47
CA ALA A 23 -0.27 1.65 -7.67
C ALA A 23 -0.77 0.19 -7.73
N LEU A 24 -0.42 -0.65 -6.75
CA LEU A 24 -0.86 -2.04 -6.70
C LEU A 24 -2.20 -2.17 -5.98
N GLY A 25 -3.03 -3.10 -6.42
CA GLY A 25 -4.27 -3.47 -5.75
C GLY A 25 -5.44 -2.53 -6.00
N HIS A 26 -5.34 -1.64 -7.00
CA HIS A 26 -6.35 -0.63 -7.33
C HIS A 26 -7.74 -1.25 -7.57
N ASP A 27 -7.81 -2.44 -8.17
CA ASP A 27 -9.06 -3.17 -8.40
C ASP A 27 -9.85 -3.48 -7.12
N ALA A 28 -9.19 -3.51 -5.95
CA ALA A 28 -9.82 -3.76 -4.66
C ALA A 28 -10.06 -2.49 -3.83
N GLU A 29 -9.59 -1.31 -4.28
CA GLU A 29 -9.63 -0.08 -3.50
C GLU A 29 -11.07 0.35 -3.15
N HIS A 30 -12.02 0.07 -4.04
CA HIS A 30 -13.45 0.33 -3.84
C HIS A 30 -14.09 -0.40 -2.64
N LEU A 31 -13.41 -1.41 -2.07
CA LEU A 31 -13.86 -2.13 -0.88
C LEU A 31 -13.54 -1.40 0.42
N MET A 32 -12.64 -0.42 0.36
CA MET A 32 -12.17 0.33 1.53
C MET A 32 -13.11 1.50 1.78
N THR A 33 -13.37 1.74 3.06
CA THR A 33 -14.48 2.60 3.51
C THR A 33 -14.06 3.71 4.45
N GLN A 34 -12.81 3.69 4.93
CA GLN A 34 -12.22 4.75 5.73
C GLN A 34 -12.20 6.09 4.98
N LYS A 35 -12.24 7.19 5.73
CA LYS A 35 -12.32 8.55 5.17
C LYS A 35 -10.99 9.04 4.61
N LEU A 36 -9.90 8.52 5.15
CA LEU A 36 -8.53 8.85 4.86
C LEU A 36 -7.67 7.65 5.26
N GLY A 37 -6.58 7.42 4.55
CA GLY A 37 -5.66 6.33 4.85
C GLY A 37 -4.21 6.77 4.69
N GLY A 38 -3.30 5.83 4.89
CA GLY A 38 -1.89 6.01 4.56
C GLY A 38 -0.92 5.27 5.47
N HIS A 39 -1.29 4.97 6.72
CA HIS A 39 -0.42 4.17 7.60
C HIS A 39 -1.17 3.50 8.76
N GLY A 40 -0.94 2.21 8.97
CA GLY A 40 -1.59 1.41 10.02
C GLY A 40 -3.11 1.41 9.90
N ASP A 41 -3.61 1.58 8.67
CA ASP A 41 -4.97 1.95 8.36
C ASP A 41 -5.81 0.73 7.95
N GLU A 42 -7.00 0.95 7.36
CA GLU A 42 -7.86 -0.14 6.89
C GLU A 42 -7.15 -1.05 5.87
N HIS A 43 -6.40 -0.47 4.93
CA HIS A 43 -5.70 -1.22 3.87
C HIS A 43 -4.58 -2.08 4.45
N GLU A 44 -3.63 -1.46 5.16
CA GLU A 44 -2.45 -2.17 5.68
C GLU A 44 -2.87 -3.24 6.69
N THR A 45 -3.83 -2.93 7.57
CA THR A 45 -4.33 -3.89 8.56
C THR A 45 -5.06 -5.05 7.90
N SER A 46 -5.89 -4.80 6.89
CA SER A 46 -6.59 -5.85 6.14
C SER A 46 -5.60 -6.78 5.46
N LEU A 47 -4.54 -6.25 4.84
CA LEU A 47 -3.50 -7.04 4.20
C LEU A 47 -2.78 -7.97 5.19
N ILE A 48 -2.43 -7.47 6.39
CA ILE A 48 -1.81 -8.32 7.43
C ILE A 48 -2.80 -9.38 7.93
N LEU A 49 -4.09 -9.07 8.09
CA LEU A 49 -5.11 -10.07 8.44
C LEU A 49 -5.20 -11.20 7.41
N ALA A 50 -5.06 -10.90 6.12
CA ALA A 50 -5.04 -11.92 5.07
C ALA A 50 -3.78 -12.79 5.09
N LEU A 51 -2.62 -12.19 5.40
CA LEU A 51 -1.34 -12.89 5.42
C LEU A 51 -1.14 -13.73 6.70
N ASP A 52 -1.40 -13.14 7.86
CA ASP A 52 -1.24 -13.77 9.18
C ASP A 52 -2.08 -13.04 10.23
N GLU A 53 -3.31 -13.51 10.45
CA GLU A 53 -4.22 -12.95 11.46
C GLU A 53 -3.61 -12.87 12.86
N SER A 54 -2.68 -13.76 13.21
CA SER A 54 -2.08 -13.79 14.55
C SER A 54 -1.18 -12.58 14.85
N ARG A 55 -0.79 -11.84 13.81
CA ARG A 55 0.00 -10.60 13.94
C ARG A 55 -0.83 -9.38 14.29
N VAL A 56 -2.15 -9.47 14.18
CA VAL A 56 -3.07 -8.37 14.48
C VAL A 56 -3.72 -8.60 15.84
N ARG A 57 -3.38 -7.75 16.80
CA ARG A 57 -4.10 -7.69 18.09
C ARG A 57 -5.42 -6.95 17.89
N LYS A 58 -6.46 -7.71 17.51
CA LYS A 58 -7.79 -7.19 17.16
C LYS A 58 -8.42 -6.34 18.28
N ASP A 59 -8.08 -6.62 19.54
CA ASP A 59 -8.49 -5.85 20.73
C ASP A 59 -7.87 -4.45 20.82
N LYS A 60 -6.87 -4.15 20.00
CA LYS A 60 -6.18 -2.85 19.96
C LYS A 60 -6.42 -2.06 18.68
N LEU A 61 -7.31 -2.54 17.80
CA LEU A 61 -7.67 -1.79 16.61
C LEU A 61 -8.38 -0.49 17.00
N VAL A 62 -8.01 0.58 16.33
CA VAL A 62 -8.48 1.93 16.64
C VAL A 62 -8.62 2.75 15.37
N CYS A 63 -9.49 3.75 15.44
CA CYS A 63 -9.62 4.79 14.44
C CYS A 63 -8.86 6.02 14.92
N ASP A 64 -7.83 6.43 14.18
CA ASP A 64 -7.05 7.64 14.48
C ASP A 64 -6.65 8.32 13.16
N TYR A 65 -7.31 9.44 12.89
CA TYR A 65 -6.99 10.30 11.77
C TYR A 65 -6.04 11.45 12.18
N GLY A 66 -5.70 11.55 13.48
CA GLY A 66 -5.03 12.71 14.04
C GLY A 66 -5.73 14.01 13.65
N ASN A 67 -4.95 15.01 13.25
CA ASN A 67 -5.46 16.26 12.66
C ASN A 67 -5.39 16.25 11.11
N GLN A 68 -5.16 15.10 10.48
CA GLN A 68 -4.90 15.05 9.04
C GLN A 68 -6.15 15.31 8.19
N LEU A 69 -7.35 15.10 8.75
CA LEU A 69 -8.60 15.48 8.08
C LEU A 69 -8.77 16.99 7.91
N ASP A 70 -8.10 17.79 8.76
CA ASP A 70 -8.12 19.25 8.71
C ASP A 70 -7.04 19.83 7.78
N ALA A 71 -6.16 18.97 7.25
CA ALA A 71 -5.11 19.40 6.34
C ALA A 71 -5.71 19.96 5.02
N PRO A 72 -5.12 21.02 4.44
CA PRO A 72 -5.56 21.55 3.16
C PRO A 72 -5.53 20.49 2.05
N LYS A 73 -6.65 20.33 1.35
CA LYS A 73 -6.73 19.42 0.19
C LYS A 73 -6.11 20.09 -1.03
N THR A 74 -4.86 19.75 -1.33
CA THR A 74 -4.11 20.31 -2.45
C THR A 74 -3.37 19.23 -3.23
N VAL A 75 -2.83 19.59 -4.40
CA VAL A 75 -1.97 18.70 -5.20
C VAL A 75 -0.54 18.57 -4.67
N PHE A 76 -0.19 19.32 -3.61
CA PHE A 76 1.14 19.29 -3.03
C PHE A 76 1.23 18.24 -1.93
N TYR A 77 2.27 17.42 -2.00
CA TYR A 77 2.66 16.58 -0.88
C TYR A 77 3.28 17.45 0.23
N TRP A 78 2.73 17.37 1.43
CA TRP A 78 3.29 17.98 2.62
C TRP A 78 3.77 16.86 3.56
N PRO A 79 5.08 16.79 3.87
CA PRO A 79 5.62 15.73 4.71
C PRO A 79 5.10 15.89 6.14
N THR A 80 4.81 14.77 6.79
CA THR A 80 4.29 14.76 8.15
C THR A 80 4.90 13.63 8.97
N THR A 81 4.85 13.78 10.28
CA THR A 81 5.35 12.81 11.26
C THR A 81 4.19 12.22 12.09
N PHE A 82 4.50 11.31 13.01
CA PHE A 82 3.52 10.73 13.94
C PHE A 82 3.82 11.24 15.35
N ASN A 83 3.53 12.52 15.57
CA ASN A 83 3.76 13.20 16.85
C ASN A 83 2.56 12.98 17.78
N GLY A 84 2.81 12.62 19.04
CA GLY A 84 1.75 12.44 20.05
C GLY A 84 1.23 13.73 20.68
N ASP A 85 1.78 14.90 20.33
CA ASP A 85 1.34 16.21 20.80
C ASP A 85 0.11 16.72 20.01
N PRO A 86 -1.07 16.87 20.61
CA PRO A 86 -2.28 17.35 19.93
C PRO A 86 -2.12 18.72 19.25
N GLU A 87 -1.22 19.57 19.76
CA GLU A 87 -0.98 20.92 19.24
C GLU A 87 0.01 20.94 18.06
N SER A 88 0.54 19.79 17.64
CA SER A 88 1.50 19.67 16.53
C SER A 88 0.86 19.77 15.13
N GLY A 89 -0.40 20.17 15.03
CA GLY A 89 -1.10 20.31 13.76
C GLY A 89 -1.18 18.99 13.01
N VAL A 90 -0.93 19.00 11.70
CA VAL A 90 -1.02 17.81 10.81
C VAL A 90 -0.02 16.69 11.12
N ASP A 91 0.96 16.93 12.00
CA ASP A 91 1.87 15.92 12.52
C ASP A 91 1.25 15.08 13.64
N TYR A 92 0.13 15.52 14.23
CA TYR A 92 -0.49 14.81 15.34
C TYR A 92 -1.06 13.46 14.90
N SER A 93 -0.74 12.41 15.67
CA SER A 93 -1.42 11.12 15.72
C SER A 93 -1.32 10.56 17.13
N ALA A 94 -2.45 10.20 17.73
CA ALA A 94 -2.50 9.68 19.09
C ALA A 94 -1.87 8.27 19.19
N THR A 95 -2.01 7.45 18.15
CA THR A 95 -1.63 6.04 18.17
C THR A 95 -0.54 5.67 17.17
N GLY A 96 -0.04 6.63 16.41
CA GLY A 96 0.94 6.42 15.35
C GLY A 96 0.36 5.85 14.06
N ILE A 97 -0.96 5.92 13.87
CA ILE A 97 -1.64 5.51 12.64
C ILE A 97 -2.32 6.72 11.98
N ARG A 98 -2.67 6.58 10.71
CA ARG A 98 -3.43 7.55 9.92
C ARG A 98 -4.51 6.83 9.14
N GLY A 99 -5.65 6.62 9.78
CA GLY A 99 -6.81 5.95 9.20
C GLY A 99 -7.64 5.17 10.22
N ASP A 100 -8.45 4.24 9.71
CA ASP A 100 -9.37 3.46 10.54
C ASP A 100 -9.11 1.96 10.43
N ALA A 101 -8.26 1.45 11.32
CA ALA A 101 -7.93 0.03 11.37
C ALA A 101 -9.12 -0.83 11.86
N THR A 102 -10.17 -0.24 12.45
CA THR A 102 -11.33 -0.99 12.94
C THR A 102 -12.23 -1.50 11.82
N LEU A 103 -12.13 -0.91 10.63
CA LEU A 103 -12.86 -1.30 9.42
C LEU A 103 -12.20 -2.46 8.67
N ALA A 104 -10.98 -2.83 9.08
CA ALA A 104 -10.18 -3.84 8.41
C ALA A 104 -10.82 -5.23 8.55
N THR A 105 -10.82 -5.98 7.45
CA THR A 105 -11.25 -7.37 7.47
C THR A 105 -10.29 -8.23 6.67
N LYS A 106 -10.30 -9.53 6.95
CA LYS A 106 -9.49 -10.49 6.20
C LYS A 106 -9.90 -10.54 4.73
N GLU A 107 -11.19 -10.50 4.46
CA GLU A 107 -11.75 -10.60 3.11
C GLU A 107 -11.32 -9.41 2.24
N LYS A 108 -11.32 -8.20 2.81
CA LYS A 108 -10.76 -7.01 2.14
C LYS A 108 -9.27 -7.19 1.84
N GLY A 109 -8.53 -7.77 2.78
CA GLY A 109 -7.11 -8.09 2.63
C GLY A 109 -6.84 -9.10 1.54
N GLU A 110 -7.62 -10.18 1.48
CA GLU A 110 -7.52 -11.22 0.45
C GLU A 110 -7.80 -10.65 -0.94
N ALA A 111 -8.82 -9.80 -1.06
CA ALA A 111 -9.14 -9.11 -2.32
C ALA A 111 -8.00 -8.16 -2.75
N SER A 112 -7.47 -7.36 -1.82
CA SER A 112 -6.35 -6.45 -2.08
C SER A 112 -5.05 -7.18 -2.42
N LEU A 113 -4.75 -8.26 -1.71
CA LEU A 113 -3.59 -9.11 -1.99
C LEU A 113 -3.71 -9.76 -3.37
N LYS A 114 -4.87 -10.31 -3.71
CA LYS A 114 -5.13 -10.90 -5.03
C LYS A 114 -4.95 -9.86 -6.14
N ALA A 115 -5.52 -8.68 -5.99
CA ALA A 115 -5.37 -7.61 -6.97
C ALA A 115 -3.90 -7.19 -7.14
N SER A 116 -3.18 -6.98 -6.04
CA SER A 116 -1.75 -6.63 -6.06
C SER A 116 -0.89 -7.70 -6.72
N VAL A 117 -1.17 -8.99 -6.46
CA VAL A 117 -0.47 -10.10 -7.11
C VAL A 117 -0.76 -10.13 -8.60
N SER A 118 -2.02 -9.93 -9.03
CA SER A 118 -2.39 -9.85 -10.44
C SER A 118 -1.61 -8.73 -11.15
N ASP A 119 -1.55 -7.52 -10.58
CA ASP A 119 -0.82 -6.39 -11.15
C ASP A 119 0.66 -6.72 -11.39
N VAL A 120 1.31 -7.35 -10.40
CA VAL A 120 2.72 -7.75 -10.51
C VAL A 120 2.89 -8.84 -11.57
N VAL A 121 2.06 -9.88 -11.54
CA VAL A 121 2.17 -11.01 -12.48
C VAL A 121 1.90 -10.58 -13.92
N ASP A 122 0.87 -9.75 -14.15
CA ASP A 122 0.52 -9.27 -15.47
C ASP A 122 1.57 -8.27 -16.00
N GLY A 123 2.11 -7.41 -15.13
CA GLY A 123 3.25 -6.56 -15.46
C GLY A 123 4.49 -7.36 -15.85
N LEU A 124 4.82 -8.42 -15.11
CA LEU A 124 5.94 -9.31 -15.43
C LEU A 124 5.74 -10.03 -16.77
N ARG A 125 4.53 -10.54 -17.04
CA ARG A 125 4.18 -11.18 -18.33
C ARG A 125 4.29 -10.21 -19.50
N ALA A 126 3.85 -8.97 -19.32
CA ALA A 126 3.94 -7.95 -20.36
C ALA A 126 5.39 -7.55 -20.67
N LEU A 127 6.25 -7.47 -19.65
CA LEU A 127 7.66 -7.08 -19.80
C LEU A 127 8.57 -8.23 -20.24
N PHE A 128 8.24 -9.47 -19.85
CA PHE A 128 9.08 -10.65 -20.06
C PHE A 128 8.30 -11.83 -20.64
N PRO A 129 7.65 -11.68 -21.81
CA PRO A 129 6.77 -12.71 -22.37
C PRO A 129 7.47 -14.05 -22.63
N ASP A 130 8.78 -14.03 -22.88
CA ASP A 130 9.57 -15.23 -23.17
C ASP A 130 10.12 -15.94 -21.92
N ALA A 131 10.07 -15.28 -20.75
CA ALA A 131 10.60 -15.82 -19.48
C ALA A 131 9.55 -16.56 -18.65
N VAL A 132 8.27 -16.34 -18.96
CA VAL A 132 7.14 -17.05 -18.35
C VAL A 132 6.74 -18.15 -19.31
N GLY A 133 6.94 -19.42 -18.91
CA GLY A 133 6.54 -20.57 -19.72
C GLY A 133 5.09 -20.46 -20.20
N LYS A 134 4.75 -21.10 -21.32
CA LYS A 134 3.39 -21.01 -21.84
C LYS A 134 2.41 -21.56 -20.81
N PRO A 135 1.19 -21.01 -20.68
CA PRO A 135 0.17 -21.61 -19.84
C PRO A 135 -0.02 -23.08 -20.27
N GLY A 136 0.43 -24.03 -19.44
CA GLY A 136 0.41 -25.46 -19.74
C GLY A 136 1.75 -26.21 -19.60
N ASP A 137 2.88 -25.51 -19.41
CA ASP A 137 4.20 -26.17 -19.31
C ASP A 137 4.52 -26.75 -17.91
N ALA A 138 3.68 -26.51 -16.90
CA ALA A 138 3.75 -27.16 -15.60
C ALA A 138 2.81 -28.38 -15.60
N SER A 139 3.36 -29.54 -15.98
CA SER A 139 2.73 -30.86 -15.78
C SER A 139 3.41 -31.62 -14.66
#